data_AF-A0A7S2R6W3-F1
#
_entry.id   AF-A0A7S2R6W3-F1
#
_cell.length_a   1.000
_cell.length_b   1.000
_cell.length_c   1.000
_cell.angle_alpha   90.00
_cell.angle_beta   90.00
_cell.angle_gamma   90.00
#
_symmetry.space_group_name_H-M   'P 1'
#
loop_
_entity.id
_entity.type
_entity.pdbx_description
1 polymer ?
#
loop_
_entity_poly.entity_id
_entity_poly.type
_entity_poly.pdbx_seq_one_letter_code
_entity_poly.pdbx_strand_id
1 'polypeptide(L)'
;QVVRKKAPKVHRWCGRVYIFCALFAGIGGLVFVIGHGTHGGIVQDIGFFMYGSLMVTFAVLTVLHAEIWKNFDQHKQWATRLYVLTIGSWLYRMFYVVWKSVVGLDNTTTTYRGGFHYFMDFAFFILPLIVAEAYLRGTCPQTVIMANILTSILLTALFSVIIVTAIFLKESWIPGMKLFLNR
;
A
#
# COMPACT_ATOMS: atom_id res chain seq x y z
N GLN A 1 -8.52 18.00 4.15
CA GLN A 1 -8.92 19.24 3.43
C GLN A 1 -8.24 20.53 3.93
N VAL A 2 -7.83 20.61 5.21
CA VAL A 2 -7.20 21.81 5.81
C VAL A 2 -5.86 22.20 5.16
N VAL A 3 -4.97 21.24 4.89
CA VAL A 3 -3.64 21.49 4.30
C VAL A 3 -3.72 22.08 2.89
N ARG A 4 -4.70 21.64 2.07
CA ARG A 4 -4.93 22.19 0.71
C ARG A 4 -5.28 23.67 0.72
N LYS A 5 -6.05 24.12 1.72
CA LYS A 5 -6.49 25.51 1.85
C LYS A 5 -5.44 26.40 2.54
N LYS A 6 -4.71 25.85 3.51
CA LYS A 6 -3.71 26.62 4.29
C LYS A 6 -2.31 26.64 3.67
N ALA A 7 -1.92 25.62 2.90
CA ALA A 7 -0.58 25.50 2.31
C ALA A 7 -0.60 24.83 0.93
N PRO A 8 -1.16 25.49 -0.11
CA PRO A 8 -1.33 24.90 -1.44
C PRO A 8 0.00 24.55 -2.13
N LYS A 9 1.07 25.33 -1.93
CA LYS A 9 2.40 25.04 -2.48
C LYS A 9 2.98 23.75 -1.91
N VAL A 10 2.85 23.54 -0.60
CA VAL A 10 3.30 22.33 0.09
C VAL A 10 2.56 21.10 -0.43
N HIS A 11 1.23 21.18 -0.51
CA HIS A 11 0.41 20.08 -1.05
C HIS A 11 0.82 19.69 -2.47
N ARG A 12 1.11 20.66 -3.35
CA ARG A 12 1.54 20.40 -4.73
C ARG A 12 2.89 19.68 -4.79
N TRP A 13 3.88 20.14 -4.03
CA TRP A 13 5.20 19.49 -4.01
C TRP A 13 5.14 18.09 -3.42
N CYS A 14 4.46 17.91 -2.28
CA CYS A 14 4.26 16.58 -1.70
C CYS A 14 3.53 15.65 -2.67
N GLY A 15 2.48 16.14 -3.35
CA GLY A 15 1.74 15.37 -4.35
C GLY A 15 2.62 14.95 -5.53
N ARG A 16 3.48 15.83 -6.05
CA ARG A 16 4.41 15.51 -7.15
C ARG A 16 5.42 14.45 -6.76
N VAL A 17 6.08 14.61 -5.61
CA VAL A 17 7.03 13.62 -5.08
C VAL A 17 6.32 12.28 -4.88
N TYR A 18 5.15 12.29 -4.26
CA TYR A 18 4.35 11.10 -4.03
C TYR A 18 3.99 10.36 -5.33
N ILE A 19 3.44 11.06 -6.33
CA ILE A 19 3.05 10.45 -7.60
C ILE A 19 4.28 9.90 -8.34
N PHE A 20 5.40 10.62 -8.31
CA PHE A 20 6.65 10.16 -8.90
C PHE A 20 7.15 8.88 -8.22
N CYS A 21 7.22 8.86 -6.89
CA CYS A 21 7.60 7.64 -6.15
C CYS A 21 6.66 6.47 -6.47
N ALA A 22 5.35 6.69 -6.51
CA ALA A 22 4.37 5.65 -6.83
C ALA A 22 4.54 5.12 -8.27
N LEU A 23 4.78 6.00 -9.23
CA LEU A 23 5.02 5.64 -10.63
C LEU A 23 6.28 4.77 -10.77
N PHE A 24 7.40 5.20 -10.19
CA PHE A 24 8.66 4.46 -10.26
C PHE A 24 8.61 3.14 -9.48
N ALA A 25 7.91 3.10 -8.34
CA ALA A 25 7.68 1.86 -7.62
C ALA A 25 6.85 0.86 -8.46
N GLY A 26 5.81 1.34 -9.15
CA GLY A 26 4.99 0.52 -10.06
C GLY A 26 5.81 -0.02 -11.23
N ILE A 27 6.56 0.84 -11.92
CA ILE A 27 7.43 0.43 -13.04
C ILE A 27 8.50 -0.56 -12.57
N GLY A 28 9.19 -0.26 -11.46
CA GLY A 28 10.23 -1.14 -10.91
C GLY A 28 9.67 -2.52 -10.54
N GLY A 29 8.49 -2.56 -9.94
CA GLY A 29 7.79 -3.82 -9.64
C GLY A 29 7.44 -4.61 -10.90
N LEU A 30 6.92 -3.96 -11.94
CA LEU A 30 6.59 -4.61 -13.21
C LEU A 30 7.83 -5.19 -13.89
N VAL A 31 8.91 -4.41 -13.98
CA VAL A 31 10.18 -4.88 -14.56
C VAL A 31 10.74 -6.06 -13.79
N PHE A 32 10.66 -6.02 -12.45
CA PHE A 32 11.08 -7.12 -11.60
C PHE A 32 10.28 -8.40 -11.86
N VAL A 33 8.94 -8.32 -11.85
CA VAL A 33 8.06 -9.48 -12.07
C VAL A 33 8.29 -10.09 -13.44
N ILE A 34 8.41 -9.27 -14.50
CA ILE A 34 8.67 -9.77 -15.86
C ILE A 34 10.05 -10.44 -15.96
N GLY A 35 11.08 -9.83 -15.37
CA GLY A 35 12.47 -10.28 -15.56
C GLY A 35 12.87 -11.46 -14.67
N HIS A 36 12.32 -11.54 -13.46
CA HIS A 36 12.78 -12.49 -12.43
C HIS A 36 11.67 -13.40 -11.89
N GLY A 37 10.40 -13.05 -12.12
CA GLY A 37 9.28 -13.67 -11.42
C GLY A 37 9.33 -13.43 -9.90
N THR A 38 8.33 -13.95 -9.21
CA THR A 38 8.18 -13.87 -7.76
C THR A 38 8.31 -15.26 -7.12
N HIS A 39 8.62 -15.28 -5.83
CA HIS A 39 8.87 -16.53 -5.10
C HIS A 39 7.59 -17.39 -5.00
N GLY A 40 6.42 -16.77 -4.88
CA GLY A 40 5.10 -17.42 -4.83
C GLY A 40 4.66 -17.99 -6.18
N GLY A 41 5.43 -17.78 -7.25
CA GLY A 41 5.16 -18.30 -8.59
C GLY A 41 4.06 -17.55 -9.34
N ILE A 42 3.49 -18.21 -10.35
CA ILE A 42 2.64 -17.57 -11.38
C ILE A 42 1.45 -16.79 -10.80
N VAL A 43 0.86 -17.25 -9.70
CA VAL A 43 -0.29 -16.58 -9.08
C VAL A 43 0.12 -15.24 -8.49
N GLN A 44 1.24 -15.21 -7.77
CA GLN A 44 1.80 -13.99 -7.21
C GLN A 44 2.31 -13.06 -8.32
N ASP A 45 2.90 -13.60 -9.39
CA ASP A 45 3.32 -12.84 -10.57
C ASP A 45 2.14 -12.09 -11.18
N ILE A 46 1.01 -12.77 -11.42
CA ILE A 46 -0.21 -12.16 -11.97
C ILE A 46 -0.75 -11.07 -11.02
N GLY A 47 -0.84 -11.36 -9.72
CA GLY A 47 -1.32 -10.40 -8.73
C GLY A 47 -0.47 -9.13 -8.68
N PHE A 48 0.85 -9.27 -8.62
CA PHE A 48 1.78 -8.15 -8.54
C PHE A 48 1.92 -7.41 -9.87
N PHE A 49 1.81 -8.11 -11.00
CA PHE A 49 1.73 -7.48 -12.31
C PHE A 49 0.48 -6.61 -12.45
N MET A 50 -0.68 -7.12 -12.03
CA MET A 50 -1.93 -6.36 -12.04
C MET A 50 -1.84 -5.14 -11.11
N TYR A 51 -1.33 -5.32 -9.89
CA TYR A 51 -1.10 -4.23 -8.95
C TYR A 51 -0.16 -3.15 -9.52
N GLY A 52 1.00 -3.53 -10.05
CA GLY A 52 1.97 -2.61 -10.64
C GLY A 52 1.38 -1.83 -11.81
N SER A 53 0.61 -2.51 -12.67
CA SER A 53 -0.08 -1.89 -13.81
C SER A 53 -1.10 -0.84 -13.37
N LEU A 54 -1.88 -1.13 -12.32
CA LEU A 54 -2.83 -0.18 -11.74
C LEU A 54 -2.11 1.03 -11.11
N MET A 55 -1.01 0.79 -10.38
CA MET A 55 -0.18 1.86 -9.80
C MET A 55 0.30 2.84 -10.88
N VAL A 56 0.88 2.32 -11.97
CA VAL A 56 1.36 3.14 -13.09
C VAL A 56 0.20 3.88 -13.76
N THR A 57 -0.88 3.18 -14.09
CA THR A 57 -2.04 3.76 -14.76
C THR A 57 -2.65 4.89 -13.94
N PHE A 58 -2.87 4.68 -12.64
CA PHE A 58 -3.49 5.68 -11.78
C PHE A 58 -2.56 6.84 -11.49
N ALA A 59 -1.24 6.63 -11.40
CA ALA A 59 -0.26 7.70 -11.31
C ALA A 59 -0.31 8.60 -12.54
N VAL A 60 -0.26 8.01 -13.75
CA VAL A 60 -0.34 8.76 -15.02
C VAL A 60 -1.66 9.51 -15.11
N LEU A 61 -2.81 8.86 -14.90
CA LEU A 61 -4.12 9.51 -14.95
C LEU A 61 -4.25 10.65 -13.93
N THR A 62 -3.64 10.50 -12.74
CA THR A 62 -3.62 11.56 -11.73
C THR A 62 -2.88 12.80 -12.23
N VAL A 63 -1.73 12.64 -12.91
CA VAL A 63 -0.96 13.75 -13.49
C VAL A 63 -1.68 14.35 -14.68
N LEU A 64 -2.17 13.53 -15.62
CA LEU A 64 -2.86 13.99 -16.83
C LEU A 64 -4.05 14.89 -16.49
N HIS A 65 -4.89 14.47 -15.54
CA HIS A 65 -6.04 15.27 -15.13
C HIS A 65 -5.66 16.56 -14.39
N ALA A 66 -4.55 16.58 -13.64
CA ALA A 66 -4.10 17.79 -12.95
C ALA A 66 -3.39 18.80 -13.88
N GLU A 67 -2.47 18.31 -14.70
CA GLU A 67 -1.50 19.15 -15.40
C GLU A 67 -1.88 19.39 -16.87
N ILE A 68 -2.55 18.44 -17.53
CA ILE A 68 -2.91 18.57 -18.94
C ILE A 68 -4.38 18.98 -19.07
N TRP A 69 -5.30 18.14 -18.61
CA TRP A 69 -6.74 18.37 -18.81
C TRP A 69 -7.35 19.37 -17.83
N LYS A 70 -6.61 19.78 -16.79
CA LYS A 70 -7.04 20.71 -15.74
C LYS A 70 -8.38 20.31 -15.08
N ASN A 71 -8.72 19.02 -15.11
CA ASN A 71 -9.92 18.46 -14.50
C ASN A 71 -9.60 18.00 -13.08
N PHE A 72 -9.72 18.94 -12.13
CA PHE A 72 -9.36 18.70 -10.74
C PHE A 72 -10.29 17.72 -10.01
N ASP A 73 -11.51 17.51 -10.50
CA ASP A 73 -12.42 16.55 -9.88
C ASP A 73 -12.00 15.12 -10.22
N GLN A 74 -11.73 14.84 -11.49
CA GLN A 74 -11.17 13.56 -11.89
C GLN A 74 -9.78 13.32 -11.28
N HIS A 75 -8.93 14.35 -11.20
CA HIS A 75 -7.64 14.24 -10.49
C HIS A 75 -7.82 13.73 -9.06
N LYS A 76 -8.79 14.26 -8.29
CA LYS A 76 -9.04 13.81 -6.91
C LYS A 76 -9.47 12.33 -6.87
N GLN A 77 -10.29 11.90 -7.83
CA GLN A 77 -10.76 10.52 -7.88
C GLN A 77 -9.60 9.56 -8.18
N TRP A 78 -8.78 9.85 -9.19
CA TRP A 78 -7.58 9.06 -9.51
C TRP A 78 -6.54 9.09 -8.41
N ALA A 79 -6.31 10.26 -7.79
CA ALA A 79 -5.42 10.40 -6.64
C ALA A 79 -5.88 9.55 -5.44
N THR A 80 -7.20 9.46 -5.20
CA THR A 80 -7.77 8.60 -4.15
C THR A 80 -7.47 7.13 -4.43
N ARG A 81 -7.71 6.66 -5.67
CA ARG A 81 -7.42 5.26 -6.05
C ARG A 81 -5.93 4.94 -5.90
N LEU A 82 -5.05 5.84 -6.35
CA LEU A 82 -3.60 5.69 -6.21
C LEU A 82 -3.15 5.66 -4.74
N TYR A 83 -3.71 6.54 -3.91
CA TYR A 83 -3.43 6.58 -2.46
C TYR A 83 -3.73 5.24 -1.80
N VAL A 84 -4.89 4.68 -2.14
CA VAL A 84 -5.35 3.43 -1.59
C VAL A 84 -4.51 2.23 -2.05
N LEU A 85 -4.00 2.24 -3.29
CA LEU A 85 -3.02 1.25 -3.75
C LEU A 85 -1.68 1.35 -3.00
N THR A 86 -1.23 2.57 -2.71
CA THR A 86 0.05 2.79 -2.03
C THR A 86 0.00 2.33 -0.58
N ILE A 87 -1.08 2.65 0.15
CA ILE A 87 -1.28 2.13 1.51
C ILE A 87 -1.50 0.61 1.51
N GLY A 88 -2.13 0.07 0.45
CA GLY A 88 -2.31 -1.38 0.27
C GLY A 88 -1.00 -2.16 0.32
N SER A 89 0.05 -1.72 -0.40
CA SER A 89 1.37 -2.40 -0.38
C SER A 89 2.00 -2.41 1.02
N TRP A 90 1.80 -1.36 1.79
CA TRP A 90 2.26 -1.31 3.17
C TRP A 90 1.44 -2.24 4.07
N LEU A 91 0.11 -2.23 3.94
CA LEU A 91 -0.78 -3.14 4.67
C LEU A 91 -0.47 -4.61 4.39
N TYR A 92 -0.17 -4.98 3.14
CA TYR A 92 0.27 -6.33 2.78
C TYR A 92 1.41 -6.79 3.69
N ARG A 93 2.46 -5.96 3.86
CA ARG A 93 3.61 -6.31 4.72
C ARG A 93 3.22 -6.43 6.18
N MET A 94 2.38 -5.53 6.69
CA MET A 94 1.93 -5.57 8.08
C MET A 94 1.11 -6.84 8.36
N PHE A 95 0.20 -7.21 7.45
CA PHE A 95 -0.57 -8.44 7.58
C PHE A 95 0.32 -9.67 7.63
N TYR A 96 1.38 -9.73 6.81
CA TYR A 96 2.34 -10.83 6.88
C TYR A 96 3.13 -10.87 8.18
N VAL A 97 3.52 -9.71 8.74
CA VAL A 97 4.21 -9.67 10.04
C VAL A 97 3.29 -10.17 11.16
N VAL A 98 2.03 -9.72 11.17
CA VAL A 98 1.03 -10.16 12.15
C VAL A 98 0.74 -11.65 11.98
N TRP A 99 0.51 -12.12 10.74
CA TRP A 99 0.25 -13.52 10.42
C TRP A 99 1.37 -14.42 10.94
N LYS A 100 2.63 -14.08 10.61
CA LYS A 100 3.81 -14.81 11.11
C LYS A 100 3.89 -14.82 12.64
N SER A 101 3.47 -13.74 13.30
CA SER A 101 3.53 -13.63 14.76
C SER A 101 2.44 -14.43 15.48
N VAL A 102 1.27 -14.60 14.86
CA VAL A 102 0.11 -15.30 15.46
C VAL A 102 0.07 -16.77 15.08
N VAL A 103 0.30 -17.09 13.80
CA VAL A 103 0.16 -18.44 13.23
C VAL A 103 1.51 -19.19 13.22
N GLY A 104 2.63 -18.46 13.30
CA GLY A 104 3.97 -19.03 13.19
C GLY A 104 4.45 -19.14 11.75
N LEU A 105 5.65 -19.72 11.57
CA LEU A 105 6.20 -20.04 10.25
C LEU A 105 5.77 -21.46 9.86
N ASP A 106 4.93 -21.58 8.84
CA ASP A 106 4.69 -22.84 8.14
C ASP A 106 5.56 -22.93 6.86
N ASN A 107 5.71 -24.13 6.30
CA ASN A 107 6.49 -24.37 5.06
C ASN A 107 5.98 -23.55 3.85
N THR A 108 4.73 -23.08 3.94
CA THR A 108 4.08 -22.20 2.97
C THR A 108 4.52 -20.75 3.09
N THR A 109 4.88 -20.27 4.29
CA THR A 109 5.39 -18.91 4.51
C THR A 109 6.78 -18.70 3.90
N THR A 110 7.60 -19.74 3.80
CA THR A 110 8.92 -19.67 3.13
C THR A 110 8.83 -19.69 1.61
N THR A 111 7.76 -20.25 1.06
CA THR A 111 7.55 -20.36 -0.39
C THR A 111 6.52 -19.37 -0.94
N TYR A 112 5.81 -18.63 -0.07
CA TYR A 112 4.69 -17.75 -0.42
C TYR A 112 3.59 -18.45 -1.23
N ARG A 113 3.36 -19.74 -0.95
CA ARG A 113 2.37 -20.57 -1.68
C ARG A 113 1.31 -21.07 -0.74
N GLY A 114 0.06 -21.16 -1.22
CA GLY A 114 -1.06 -21.69 -0.44
C GLY A 114 -2.23 -20.72 -0.37
N GLY A 115 -3.37 -21.20 0.14
CA GLY A 115 -4.64 -20.48 0.07
C GLY A 115 -4.60 -19.06 0.64
N PHE A 116 -3.98 -18.88 1.82
CA PHE A 116 -3.82 -17.56 2.43
C PHE A 116 -2.95 -16.62 1.59
N HIS A 117 -1.81 -17.10 1.07
CA HIS A 117 -0.90 -16.31 0.25
C HIS A 117 -1.57 -15.87 -1.05
N TYR A 118 -2.22 -16.81 -1.75
CA TYR A 118 -2.95 -16.52 -2.99
C TYR A 118 -4.10 -15.55 -2.76
N PHE A 119 -4.83 -15.69 -1.66
CA PHE A 119 -5.85 -14.70 -1.28
C PHE A 119 -5.22 -13.33 -1.07
N MET A 120 -4.13 -13.26 -0.29
CA MET A 120 -3.45 -12.01 0.04
C MET A 120 -2.85 -11.30 -1.16
N ASP A 121 -2.33 -12.03 -2.15
CA ASP A 121 -1.71 -11.45 -3.36
C ASP A 121 -2.67 -10.57 -4.18
N PHE A 122 -3.99 -10.77 -4.00
CA PHE A 122 -5.03 -9.94 -4.61
C PHE A 122 -5.76 -9.04 -3.60
N ALA A 123 -6.08 -9.57 -2.43
CA ALA A 123 -6.92 -8.90 -1.45
C ALA A 123 -6.33 -7.54 -1.01
N PHE A 124 -5.01 -7.44 -0.90
CA PHE A 124 -4.34 -6.26 -0.37
C PHE A 124 -4.58 -4.97 -1.17
N PHE A 125 -4.89 -5.08 -2.46
CA PHE A 125 -5.18 -3.93 -3.30
C PHE A 125 -6.60 -3.91 -3.84
N ILE A 126 -7.23 -5.07 -4.06
CA ILE A 126 -8.63 -5.16 -4.50
C ILE A 126 -9.55 -4.66 -3.40
N LEU A 127 -9.39 -5.14 -2.16
CA LEU A 127 -10.30 -4.78 -1.07
C LEU A 127 -10.26 -3.27 -0.77
N PRO A 128 -9.07 -2.64 -0.66
CA PRO A 128 -9.02 -1.19 -0.51
C PRO A 128 -9.58 -0.45 -1.73
N LEU A 129 -9.37 -0.92 -2.96
CA LEU A 129 -9.96 -0.30 -4.16
C LEU A 129 -11.49 -0.38 -4.19
N ILE A 130 -12.09 -1.49 -3.74
CA ILE A 130 -13.55 -1.61 -3.62
C ILE A 130 -14.08 -0.54 -2.65
N VAL A 131 -13.41 -0.37 -1.51
CA VAL A 131 -13.78 0.67 -0.53
C VAL A 131 -13.61 2.07 -1.13
N ALA A 132 -12.52 2.32 -1.86
CA ALA A 132 -12.29 3.58 -2.55
C ALA A 132 -13.38 3.87 -3.58
N GLU A 133 -13.76 2.88 -4.39
CA GLU A 133 -14.78 3.03 -5.42
C GLU A 133 -16.17 3.25 -4.81
N ALA A 134 -16.52 2.52 -3.75
CA ALA A 134 -17.76 2.72 -3.02
C ALA A 134 -17.84 4.13 -2.37
N TYR A 135 -16.71 4.62 -1.85
CA TYR A 135 -16.59 5.99 -1.36
C TYR A 135 -16.79 7.02 -2.47
N LEU A 136 -16.13 6.83 -3.63
CA LEU A 136 -16.21 7.76 -4.76
C LEU A 136 -17.59 7.79 -5.43
N ARG A 137 -18.31 6.67 -5.44
CA ARG A 137 -19.69 6.57 -5.95
C ARG A 137 -20.75 7.08 -4.97
N GLY A 138 -20.35 7.45 -3.75
CA GLY A 138 -21.29 7.84 -2.70
C GLY A 138 -22.19 6.70 -2.21
N THR A 139 -21.84 5.45 -2.51
CA THR A 139 -22.60 4.27 -2.08
C THR A 139 -22.23 3.83 -0.67
N CYS A 140 -21.14 4.34 -0.10
CA CYS A 140 -20.86 4.21 1.32
C CYS A 140 -21.82 5.11 2.11
N PRO A 141 -22.74 4.55 2.91
CA PRO A 141 -23.49 5.38 3.85
C PRO A 141 -22.48 6.09 4.77
N GLN A 142 -22.64 7.40 4.96
CA GLN A 142 -21.89 8.19 5.97
C GLN A 142 -22.31 7.80 7.41
N THR A 143 -22.58 6.52 7.66
CA THR A 143 -23.01 6.00 8.94
C THR A 143 -21.82 5.82 9.86
N VAL A 144 -22.08 5.97 11.15
CA VAL A 144 -21.15 5.73 12.26
C VAL A 144 -20.42 4.38 12.13
N ILE A 145 -21.04 3.38 11.48
CA ILE A 145 -20.45 2.06 11.22
C ILE A 145 -19.25 2.15 10.27
N MET A 146 -19.35 2.86 9.14
CA MET A 146 -18.22 3.01 8.21
C MET A 146 -17.10 3.86 8.84
N ALA A 147 -17.46 4.87 9.62
CA ALA A 147 -16.49 5.64 10.40
C ALA A 147 -15.76 4.74 11.42
N ASN A 148 -16.48 3.86 12.14
CA ASN A 148 -15.88 2.94 13.10
C ASN A 148 -15.00 1.89 12.41
N ILE A 149 -15.39 1.36 11.24
CA ILE A 149 -14.54 0.44 10.46
C ILE A 149 -13.25 1.13 10.03
N LEU A 150 -13.34 2.33 9.46
CA LEU A 150 -12.17 3.11 9.05
C LEU A 150 -11.28 3.49 10.23
N THR A 151 -11.87 3.84 11.37
CA THR A 151 -11.14 4.16 12.60
C THR A 151 -10.44 2.91 13.16
N SER A 152 -11.12 1.76 13.18
CA SER A 152 -10.53 0.48 13.58
C SER A 152 -9.39 0.06 12.66
N ILE A 153 -9.52 0.24 11.35
CA ILE A 153 -8.43 0.00 10.38
C ILE A 153 -7.25 0.94 10.68
N LEU A 154 -7.50 2.22 10.92
CA LEU A 154 -6.46 3.21 11.25
C LEU A 154 -5.75 2.91 12.57
N LEU A 155 -6.49 2.53 13.61
CA LEU A 155 -5.92 2.14 14.90
C LEU A 155 -5.12 0.84 14.79
N THR A 156 -5.62 -0.13 14.02
CA THR A 156 -4.90 -1.38 13.75
C THR A 156 -3.63 -1.12 12.93
N ALA A 157 -3.68 -0.21 11.95
CA ALA A 157 -2.51 0.26 11.21
C ALA A 157 -1.50 0.96 12.15
N LEU A 158 -1.94 1.84 13.04
CA LEU A 158 -1.04 2.49 14.01
C LEU A 158 -0.39 1.47 14.95
N PHE A 159 -1.18 0.53 15.46
CA PHE A 159 -0.71 -0.50 16.37
C PHE A 159 0.31 -1.44 15.69
N SER A 160 0.05 -1.82 14.43
CA SER A 160 0.99 -2.60 13.64
C SER A 160 2.29 -1.84 13.34
N VAL A 161 2.27 -0.53 13.06
CA VAL A 161 3.50 0.28 12.96
C VAL A 161 4.34 0.16 14.22
N ILE A 162 3.71 0.31 15.39
CA ILE A 162 4.41 0.24 16.68
C ILE A 162 5.02 -1.15 16.89
N ILE A 163 4.25 -2.21 16.64
CA ILE A 163 4.72 -3.59 16.78
C ILE A 163 5.87 -3.88 15.82
N VAL A 164 5.74 -3.55 14.54
CA VAL A 164 6.80 -3.81 13.55
C VAL A 164 8.05 -3.01 13.87
N THR A 165 7.91 -1.76 14.31
CA THR A 165 9.05 -0.94 14.75
C THR A 165 9.74 -1.56 15.97
N ALA A 166 8.97 -2.07 16.95
CA ALA A 166 9.51 -2.73 18.13
C ALA A 166 10.25 -4.04 17.78
N ILE A 167 9.67 -4.86 16.89
CA ILE A 167 10.30 -6.09 16.39
C ILE A 167 11.60 -5.75 15.64
N PHE A 168 11.58 -4.77 14.74
CA PHE A 168 12.76 -4.34 14.00
C PHE A 168 13.87 -3.84 14.93
N LEU A 169 13.52 -3.05 15.95
CA LEU A 169 14.48 -2.60 16.96
C LEU A 169 15.12 -3.78 17.68
N LYS A 170 14.31 -4.76 18.11
CA LYS A 170 14.78 -5.89 18.93
C LYS A 170 15.60 -6.90 18.13
N GLU A 171 15.14 -7.29 16.95
CA GLU A 171 15.71 -8.40 16.18
C GLU A 171 16.87 -7.96 15.29
N SER A 172 16.84 -6.72 14.77
CA SER A 172 17.82 -6.24 13.80
C SER A 172 18.75 -5.19 14.39
N TRP A 173 18.18 -4.16 15.01
CA TRP A 173 18.91 -2.92 15.29
C TRP A 173 19.74 -2.98 16.59
N ILE A 174 19.15 -3.44 17.70
CA ILE A 174 19.84 -3.58 18.99
C ILE A 174 21.01 -4.58 18.91
N PRO A 175 20.88 -5.77 18.31
CA PRO A 175 22.00 -6.70 18.15
C PRO A 175 23.11 -6.10 17.28
N GLY A 176 22.75 -5.41 16.19
CA GLY A 176 23.69 -4.71 15.33
C GLY A 176 24.48 -3.61 16.05
N MET A 177 23.82 -2.79 16.87
CA MET A 177 24.50 -1.76 17.67
C MET A 177 25.41 -2.36 18.74
N LYS A 178 25.00 -3.45 19.41
CA LYS A 178 25.86 -4.14 20.38
C LYS A 178 27.13 -4.68 19.71
N LEU A 179 27.03 -5.20 18.49
CA LEU A 179 28.18 -5.65 17.70
C LEU A 179 29.08 -4.48 17.27
N PHE A 180 28.51 -3.33 16.96
CA PHE A 180 29.26 -2.12 16.60
C PHE A 180 29.99 -1.49 17.79
N LEU A 181 29.37 -1.48 18.98
CA LEU A 181 29.93 -0.89 20.20
C LEU A 181 30.97 -1.80 20.90
N ASN A 182 30.91 -3.11 20.67
CA ASN A 182 31.91 -4.08 21.16
C ASN A 182 33.11 -4.25 20.19
N ARG A 183 33.23 -3.38 19.18
CA ARG A 183 34.33 -3.35 18.21
C ARG A 183 35.22 -2.14 18.47
#